data_AF-A0A8H7WH02-F1
#
_entry.id   AF-A0A8H7WH02-F1
#
_cell.length_a   1.000
_cell.length_b   1.000
_cell.length_c   1.000
_cell.angle_alpha   90.00
_cell.angle_beta   90.00
_cell.angle_gamma   90.00
#
_symmetry.space_group_name_H-M   'P 1'
#
loop_
_entity.id
_entity.type
_entity.pdbx_description
1 polymer ?
#
loop_
_entity_poly.entity_id
_entity_poly.type
_entity_poly.pdbx_seq_one_letter_code
_entity_poly.pdbx_strand_id
1 'polypeptide(L)'
;MANQAPTSSTTCCTGQKIYTTLSKLWSSNSTTQSSTALDKLPRTSSTRLSSTTSGTILYLAYGSNLSAETFKGTRGIKPLSALNVHVPSLDLTFSLPGIPYTEPCFANTRYHIPPSSSASKSDYHKDRWTKGLIGVVYEVTPEDYRTIIATEGGGASYQDVVVPCYALPAGAKTVDPIPSGAPFKAHTLLRPEPKDESTATDGIVRPDPSYAQASARYLNLITSGAEEHELPEEYMAYLYNIRPYTITTMRQRAGQAIIVATWMPILLMLFGLGKVFADDEGKIPAWLASVIGVFMKVLWGYYDLVLKKTCGDGERTIGDDGDEEGGGKRWCEDRVGKKWCEKGLRL
;
A
#
# COMPACT_ATOMS: atom_id res chain seq x y z
N MET A 1 50.48 25.52 32.71
CA MET A 1 50.49 24.04 32.71
C MET A 1 49.32 23.61 33.58
N ALA A 2 48.24 22.98 33.14
CA ALA A 2 47.98 22.14 31.97
C ALA A 2 46.52 22.36 31.51
N ASN A 3 46.26 22.27 30.20
CA ASN A 3 44.91 22.19 29.63
C ASN A 3 44.72 20.79 29.03
N GLN A 4 43.68 20.09 29.46
CA GLN A 4 43.19 18.85 28.86
C GLN A 4 42.18 19.18 27.75
N ALA A 5 42.30 18.49 26.62
CA ALA A 5 41.34 18.50 25.52
C ALA A 5 40.39 17.29 25.63
N PRO A 6 39.10 17.41 25.25
CA PRO A 6 38.24 16.25 25.06
C PRO A 6 38.18 15.82 23.59
N THR A 7 38.35 14.51 23.38
CA THR A 7 38.19 13.80 22.11
C THR A 7 36.71 13.68 21.70
N SER A 8 36.39 14.08 20.47
CA SER A 8 35.07 13.97 19.85
C SER A 8 34.85 12.60 19.20
N SER A 9 33.74 11.94 19.51
CA SER A 9 33.24 10.76 18.80
C SER A 9 32.11 11.16 17.86
N THR A 10 32.37 11.16 16.55
CA THR A 10 31.37 11.46 15.52
C THR A 10 31.26 10.29 14.56
N THR A 11 30.34 9.34 14.80
CA THR A 11 29.87 8.41 13.75
C THR A 11 28.51 7.79 14.10
N CYS A 12 27.41 8.50 13.85
CA CYS A 12 26.06 7.92 13.84
C CYS A 12 25.08 8.81 13.05
N CYS A 13 25.36 9.14 11.78
CA CYS A 13 24.47 10.01 11.00
C CYS A 13 24.33 9.66 9.51
N THR A 14 24.91 8.55 9.02
CA THR A 14 25.01 8.32 7.56
C THR A 14 23.83 7.53 6.99
N GLY A 15 23.27 6.55 7.71
CA GLY A 15 22.17 5.69 7.22
C GLY A 15 20.82 6.41 7.09
N GLN A 16 20.49 7.30 8.03
CA GLN A 16 19.23 8.08 8.04
C GLN A 16 19.16 9.11 6.91
N LYS A 17 20.31 9.65 6.49
CA LYS A 17 20.44 10.63 5.40
C LYS A 17 20.23 10.02 4.02
N ILE A 18 20.60 8.75 3.81
CA ILE A 18 20.39 8.05 2.54
C ILE A 18 18.90 7.73 2.36
N TYR A 19 18.20 7.32 3.42
CA TYR A 19 16.76 7.04 3.36
C TYR A 19 15.91 8.30 3.12
N THR A 20 16.25 9.44 3.74
CA THR A 20 15.60 10.73 3.45
C THR A 20 15.91 11.26 2.04
N THR A 21 17.01 10.82 1.43
CA THR A 21 17.35 11.15 0.03
C THR A 21 16.61 10.24 -0.96
N LEU A 22 16.34 8.98 -0.59
CA LEU A 22 15.55 8.05 -1.39
C LEU A 22 14.03 8.34 -1.31
N SER A 23 13.52 8.78 -0.16
CA SER A 23 12.16 9.30 -0.06
C SER A 23 11.99 10.56 -0.92
N LYS A 24 13.01 11.42 -1.00
CA LYS A 24 13.08 12.56 -1.94
C LYS A 24 13.25 12.16 -3.41
N LEU A 25 13.66 10.94 -3.71
CA LEU A 25 13.67 10.44 -5.10
C LEU A 25 12.27 9.99 -5.55
N TRP A 26 11.42 9.60 -4.59
CA TRP A 26 9.99 9.36 -4.79
C TRP A 26 9.14 10.63 -4.66
N SER A 27 9.58 11.62 -3.88
CA SER A 27 9.02 12.97 -3.85
C SER A 27 9.77 13.86 -4.83
N SER A 28 9.36 13.89 -6.10
CA SER A 28 9.86 14.89 -7.05
C SER A 28 9.77 16.29 -6.44
N ASN A 29 10.89 17.04 -6.47
CA ASN A 29 11.08 18.38 -5.87
C ASN A 29 9.78 19.20 -5.79
N SER A 30 9.14 19.21 -4.63
CA SER A 30 8.06 20.13 -4.32
C SER A 30 8.69 21.50 -4.10
N THR A 31 8.58 22.39 -5.09
CA THR A 31 8.77 23.82 -4.86
C THR A 31 7.74 24.23 -3.80
N THR A 32 8.23 24.71 -2.65
CA THR A 32 7.41 25.26 -1.58
C THR A 32 6.63 26.47 -2.12
N GLN A 33 5.42 26.25 -2.63
CA GLN A 33 4.47 27.33 -2.84
C GLN A 33 3.78 27.62 -1.50
N SER A 34 3.92 28.88 -1.11
CA SER A 34 3.37 29.49 0.09
C SER A 34 1.89 29.14 0.27
N SER A 35 1.54 28.74 1.49
CA SER A 35 0.19 28.49 1.98
C SER A 35 -0.73 29.68 1.68
N THR A 36 -1.51 29.55 0.62
CA THR A 36 -2.72 30.32 0.36
C THR A 36 -3.83 29.28 0.17
N ALA A 37 -5.01 29.57 0.73
CA ALA A 37 -6.13 28.63 0.93
C ALA A 37 -6.22 27.55 -0.17
N LEU A 38 -6.12 26.28 0.23
CA LEU A 38 -6.33 25.13 -0.64
C LEU A 38 -7.67 25.31 -1.37
N ASP A 39 -7.62 25.53 -2.68
CA ASP A 39 -8.79 25.44 -3.55
C ASP A 39 -9.43 24.06 -3.35
N LYS A 40 -10.47 24.00 -2.51
CA LYS A 40 -11.25 22.78 -2.30
C LYS A 40 -11.82 22.38 -3.66
N LEU A 41 -11.52 21.15 -4.09
CA LEU A 41 -12.05 20.62 -5.35
C LEU A 41 -13.58 20.74 -5.34
N PRO A 42 -14.20 21.11 -6.47
CA PRO A 42 -15.64 21.11 -6.54
C PRO A 42 -16.17 19.69 -6.33
N ARG A 43 -17.38 19.59 -5.78
CA ARG A 43 -18.06 18.31 -5.60
C ARG A 43 -18.54 17.77 -6.95
N THR A 44 -18.35 16.48 -7.20
CA THR A 44 -18.91 15.83 -8.40
C THR A 44 -20.44 15.93 -8.39
N SER A 45 -21.04 16.50 -9.44
CA SER A 45 -22.49 16.70 -9.53
C SER A 45 -23.23 15.44 -9.95
N SER A 46 -24.50 15.31 -9.57
CA SER A 46 -25.33 14.15 -9.95
C SER A 46 -25.41 13.95 -11.46
N THR A 47 -25.45 15.03 -12.24
CA THR A 47 -25.43 14.96 -13.71
C THR A 47 -24.15 14.32 -14.24
N ARG A 48 -22.99 14.59 -13.63
CA ARG A 48 -21.70 13.99 -14.02
C ARG A 48 -21.60 12.54 -13.61
N LEU A 49 -22.20 12.14 -12.48
CA LEU A 49 -22.30 10.74 -12.06
C LEU A 49 -23.16 9.89 -13.00
N SER A 50 -24.17 10.49 -13.63
CA SER A 50 -25.09 9.80 -14.55
C SER A 50 -24.71 9.93 -16.03
N SER A 51 -23.75 10.78 -16.38
CA SER A 51 -23.34 11.00 -17.76
C SER A 51 -22.44 9.87 -18.24
N THR A 52 -22.84 9.18 -19.32
CA THR A 52 -22.02 8.18 -20.03
C THR A 52 -21.18 8.79 -21.15
N THR A 53 -21.35 10.09 -21.42
CA THR A 53 -20.80 10.81 -22.58
C THR A 53 -19.61 11.70 -22.26
N SER A 54 -19.22 11.80 -20.97
CA SER A 54 -18.15 12.70 -20.54
C SER A 54 -16.79 12.13 -20.95
N GLY A 55 -15.95 12.91 -21.63
CA GLY A 55 -14.56 12.58 -21.90
C GLY A 55 -13.68 12.59 -20.63
N THR A 56 -14.20 12.05 -19.53
CA THR A 56 -13.62 12.02 -18.18
C THR A 56 -13.87 10.65 -17.56
N ILE A 57 -13.05 10.28 -16.59
CA ILE A 57 -13.06 8.97 -15.93
C ILE A 57 -13.28 9.17 -14.44
N LEU A 58 -14.19 8.38 -13.87
CA LEU A 58 -14.39 8.32 -12.42
C LEU A 58 -13.43 7.29 -11.83
N TYR A 59 -12.46 7.76 -11.03
CA TYR A 59 -11.43 6.96 -10.39
C TYR A 59 -11.61 6.95 -8.88
N LEU A 60 -11.84 5.78 -8.29
CA LEU A 60 -11.93 5.55 -6.86
C LEU A 60 -10.53 5.33 -6.25
N ALA A 61 -10.14 6.26 -5.39
CA ALA A 61 -8.96 6.18 -4.55
C ALA A 61 -9.31 5.71 -3.13
N TYR A 62 -8.45 4.85 -2.57
CA TYR A 62 -8.56 4.33 -1.19
C TYR A 62 -7.22 4.23 -0.43
N GLY A 63 -6.09 4.40 -1.13
CA GLY A 63 -4.75 4.31 -0.56
C GLY A 63 -4.04 5.66 -0.59
N SER A 64 -2.77 5.69 -0.99
CA SER A 64 -1.97 6.93 -1.07
C SER A 64 -2.54 7.99 -2.02
N ASN A 65 -3.39 7.62 -2.99
CA ASN A 65 -4.12 8.55 -3.85
C ASN A 65 -5.19 9.37 -3.11
N LEU A 66 -5.48 9.08 -1.84
CA LEU A 66 -6.31 9.96 -1.02
C LEU A 66 -5.62 11.30 -0.75
N SER A 67 -4.29 11.33 -0.57
CA SER A 67 -3.58 12.58 -0.25
C SER A 67 -3.20 13.37 -1.49
N ALA A 68 -3.45 14.68 -1.45
CA ALA A 68 -3.01 15.64 -2.46
C ALA A 68 -1.49 15.65 -2.65
N GLU A 69 -0.69 15.35 -1.61
CA GLU A 69 0.77 15.22 -1.74
C GLU A 69 1.15 14.20 -2.81
N THR A 70 0.47 13.06 -2.81
CA THR A 70 0.72 12.00 -3.78
C THR A 70 -0.01 12.27 -5.09
N PHE A 71 -1.32 12.53 -5.00
CA PHE A 71 -2.21 12.58 -6.16
C PHE A 71 -1.93 13.82 -7.02
N LYS A 72 -1.95 15.02 -6.42
CA LYS A 72 -1.70 16.29 -7.14
C LYS A 72 -0.21 16.61 -7.24
N GLY A 73 0.56 16.35 -6.18
CA GLY A 73 1.98 16.68 -6.09
C GLY A 73 2.85 15.73 -6.91
N THR A 74 3.16 14.56 -6.33
CA THR A 74 4.10 13.60 -6.91
C THR A 74 3.68 13.10 -8.30
N ARG A 75 2.38 12.87 -8.52
CA ARG A 75 1.84 12.36 -9.80
C ARG A 75 1.43 13.45 -10.78
N GLY A 76 1.26 14.70 -10.33
CA GLY A 76 0.84 15.80 -11.18
C GLY A 76 -0.61 15.74 -11.67
N ILE A 77 -1.46 14.91 -11.05
CA ILE A 77 -2.86 14.72 -11.46
C ILE A 77 -3.68 15.97 -11.12
N LYS A 78 -4.56 16.39 -12.03
CA LYS A 78 -5.43 17.56 -11.87
C LYS A 78 -6.89 17.11 -11.87
N PRO A 79 -7.39 16.59 -10.72
CA PRO A 79 -8.77 16.16 -10.63
C PRO A 79 -9.73 17.32 -10.89
N LEU A 80 -10.77 17.05 -11.67
CA LEU A 80 -11.82 17.99 -12.04
C LEU A 80 -12.84 18.17 -10.91
N SER A 81 -13.12 17.09 -10.18
CA SER A 81 -13.98 17.09 -9.00
C SER A 81 -13.68 15.89 -8.10
N ALA A 82 -14.19 15.93 -6.86
CA ALA A 82 -14.08 14.83 -5.91
C ALA A 82 -15.42 14.55 -5.21
N LEU A 83 -15.61 13.30 -4.80
CA LEU A 83 -16.79 12.86 -4.04
C LEU A 83 -16.42 11.70 -3.10
N ASN A 84 -16.72 11.86 -1.81
CA ASN A 84 -16.56 10.79 -0.83
C ASN A 84 -17.61 9.70 -1.12
N VAL A 85 -17.18 8.45 -1.08
CA VAL A 85 -18.05 7.31 -1.40
C VAL A 85 -17.91 6.16 -0.42
N HIS A 86 -18.97 5.37 -0.38
CA HIS A 86 -19.03 4.06 0.25
C HIS A 86 -19.16 2.97 -0.82
N VAL A 87 -18.37 1.91 -0.68
CA VAL A 87 -18.32 0.77 -1.58
C VAL A 87 -18.49 -0.52 -0.75
N PRO A 88 -19.73 -0.97 -0.53
CA PRO A 88 -20.01 -2.14 0.33
C PRO A 88 -19.50 -3.46 -0.26
N SER A 89 -19.14 -3.48 -1.55
CA SER A 89 -18.66 -4.68 -2.24
C SER A 89 -17.16 -4.95 -2.08
N LEU A 90 -16.41 -4.04 -1.47
CA LEU A 90 -14.97 -4.15 -1.25
C LEU A 90 -14.61 -3.91 0.21
N ASP A 91 -13.51 -4.50 0.68
CA ASP A 91 -12.86 -4.17 1.95
C ASP A 91 -11.45 -3.62 1.70
N LEU A 92 -11.02 -2.66 2.53
CA LEU A 92 -9.63 -2.23 2.58
C LEU A 92 -8.77 -3.31 3.24
N THR A 93 -7.63 -3.61 2.64
CA THR A 93 -6.62 -4.53 3.18
C THR A 93 -5.23 -3.91 3.02
N PHE A 94 -4.23 -4.50 3.68
CA PHE A 94 -2.83 -4.14 3.52
C PHE A 94 -2.02 -5.35 3.04
N SER A 95 -2.49 -5.94 1.95
CA SER A 95 -2.02 -7.23 1.43
C SER A 95 -1.07 -7.12 0.25
N LEU A 96 -0.93 -5.93 -0.37
CA LEU A 96 0.02 -5.75 -1.47
C LEU A 96 1.45 -5.77 -0.90
N PRO A 97 2.31 -6.72 -1.27
CA PRO A 97 3.66 -6.81 -0.71
C PRO A 97 4.54 -5.67 -1.23
N GLY A 98 5.19 -4.97 -0.32
CA GLY A 98 6.20 -3.98 -0.63
C GLY A 98 7.61 -4.54 -0.43
N ILE A 99 8.44 -3.79 0.29
CA ILE A 99 9.85 -4.08 0.52
C ILE A 99 10.08 -4.28 2.03
N PRO A 100 10.61 -5.44 2.48
CA PRO A 100 10.81 -5.71 3.90
C PRO A 100 11.76 -4.69 4.55
N TYR A 101 11.53 -4.41 5.84
CA TYR A 101 12.22 -3.41 6.66
C TYR A 101 12.05 -1.95 6.22
N THR A 102 11.27 -1.65 5.19
CA THR A 102 11.05 -0.27 4.73
C THR A 102 9.56 0.01 4.67
N GLU A 103 8.90 -0.50 3.63
CA GLU A 103 7.46 -0.41 3.43
C GLU A 103 6.95 -1.81 3.16
N PRO A 104 6.69 -2.61 4.21
CA PRO A 104 6.49 -4.03 4.04
C PRO A 104 5.24 -4.39 3.24
N CYS A 105 4.20 -3.56 3.35
CA CYS A 105 2.99 -3.70 2.56
C CYS A 105 2.33 -2.35 2.28
N PHE A 106 1.44 -2.37 1.27
CA PHE A 106 0.63 -1.27 0.81
C PHE A 106 -0.86 -1.64 0.81
N ALA A 107 -1.73 -0.63 0.72
CA ALA A 107 -3.16 -0.82 0.67
C ALA A 107 -3.57 -1.60 -0.59
N ASN A 108 -4.52 -2.51 -0.46
CA ASN A 108 -5.18 -3.21 -1.55
C ASN A 108 -6.65 -3.37 -1.21
N THR A 109 -7.47 -3.77 -2.17
CA THR A 109 -8.88 -4.10 -1.92
C THR A 109 -9.11 -5.59 -2.15
N ARG A 110 -10.05 -6.17 -1.40
CA ARG A 110 -10.62 -7.49 -1.67
C ARG A 110 -12.13 -7.37 -1.79
N TYR A 111 -12.77 -8.27 -2.53
CA TYR A 111 -14.22 -8.34 -2.50
C TYR A 111 -14.70 -8.64 -1.08
N HIS A 112 -15.72 -7.91 -0.63
CA HIS A 112 -16.29 -8.07 0.69
C HIS A 112 -16.86 -9.49 0.83
N ILE A 113 -16.36 -10.23 1.80
CA ILE A 113 -16.86 -11.54 2.17
C ILE A 113 -17.60 -11.35 3.49
N PRO A 114 -18.92 -11.61 3.55
CA PRO A 114 -19.66 -11.54 4.80
C PRO A 114 -18.94 -12.38 5.86
N PRO A 115 -18.84 -11.92 7.12
CA PRO A 115 -18.12 -12.63 8.15
C PRO A 115 -18.67 -14.05 8.27
N SER A 116 -17.90 -15.03 7.80
CA SER A 116 -18.13 -16.43 8.12
C SER A 116 -17.86 -16.60 9.62
N SER A 117 -18.66 -17.44 10.29
CA SER A 117 -18.61 -17.68 11.75
C SER A 117 -17.26 -18.18 12.28
N SER A 118 -16.27 -18.39 11.40
CA SER A 118 -14.91 -18.84 11.70
C SER A 118 -13.81 -17.80 11.43
N ALA A 119 -14.14 -16.51 11.22
CA ALA A 119 -13.13 -15.48 11.05
C ALA A 119 -12.16 -15.49 12.24
N SER A 120 -10.92 -15.90 11.98
CA SER A 120 -9.85 -15.90 12.97
C SER A 120 -9.77 -14.50 13.56
N LYS A 121 -9.95 -14.39 14.88
CA LYS A 121 -9.75 -13.16 15.64
C LYS A 121 -8.27 -12.82 15.62
N SER A 122 -7.79 -12.34 14.47
CA SER A 122 -6.62 -11.49 14.39
C SER A 122 -6.93 -10.29 15.28
N ASP A 123 -6.22 -10.15 16.40
CA ASP A 123 -6.36 -8.95 17.25
C ASP A 123 -5.72 -7.71 16.60
N TYR A 124 -5.27 -7.82 15.35
CA TYR A 124 -4.70 -6.68 14.68
C TYR A 124 -5.80 -5.71 14.21
N HIS A 125 -5.66 -4.45 14.64
CA HIS A 125 -6.69 -3.41 14.50
C HIS A 125 -7.15 -3.15 13.07
N LYS A 126 -6.34 -3.46 12.05
CA LYS A 126 -6.69 -3.23 10.65
C LYS A 126 -7.85 -4.08 10.14
N ASP A 127 -8.13 -5.22 10.77
CA ASP A 127 -9.23 -6.12 10.38
C ASP A 127 -10.56 -5.80 11.08
N ARG A 128 -10.61 -4.74 11.90
CA ARG A 128 -11.81 -4.38 12.71
C ARG A 128 -12.88 -3.62 11.92
N TRP A 129 -12.55 -3.06 10.76
CA TRP A 129 -13.52 -2.37 9.92
C TRP A 129 -14.27 -3.35 9.01
N THR A 130 -15.60 -3.37 9.12
CA THR A 130 -16.46 -4.36 8.45
C THR A 130 -17.56 -3.75 7.61
N LYS A 131 -17.59 -2.42 7.47
CA LYS A 131 -18.67 -1.71 6.75
C LYS A 131 -18.36 -1.52 5.27
N GLY A 132 -17.42 -2.28 4.71
CA GLY A 132 -16.96 -2.10 3.33
C GLY A 132 -16.10 -0.85 3.13
N LEU A 133 -15.61 -0.64 1.92
CA LEU A 133 -14.58 0.35 1.62
C LEU A 133 -15.12 1.78 1.64
N ILE A 134 -14.40 2.68 2.32
CA ILE A 134 -14.60 4.13 2.23
C ILE A 134 -13.44 4.73 1.43
N GLY A 135 -13.75 5.61 0.49
CA GLY A 135 -12.76 6.26 -0.35
C GLY A 135 -13.28 7.53 -1.01
N VAL A 136 -12.53 8.01 -1.99
CA VAL A 136 -12.83 9.23 -2.74
C VAL A 136 -12.85 8.90 -4.22
N VAL A 137 -13.95 9.23 -4.89
CA VAL A 137 -13.99 9.21 -6.36
C VAL A 137 -13.56 10.57 -6.87
N TYR A 138 -12.50 10.57 -7.67
CA TYR A 138 -12.08 11.71 -8.47
C TYR A 138 -12.63 11.60 -9.89
N GLU A 139 -13.07 12.73 -10.43
CA GLU A 139 -13.25 12.87 -11.89
C GLU A 139 -11.92 13.34 -12.48
N VAL A 140 -11.35 12.58 -13.42
CA VAL A 140 -10.05 12.87 -14.04
C VAL A 140 -10.14 12.82 -15.57
N THR A 141 -9.19 13.43 -16.26
CA THR A 141 -9.07 13.28 -17.72
C THR A 141 -8.48 11.92 -18.09
N PRO A 142 -8.63 11.45 -19.33
CA PRO A 142 -7.97 10.22 -19.80
C PRO A 142 -6.43 10.26 -19.65
N GLU A 143 -5.82 11.44 -19.79
CA GLU A 143 -4.38 11.65 -19.63
C GLU A 143 -3.91 11.49 -18.20
N ASP A 144 -4.67 12.06 -17.27
CA ASP A 144 -4.43 11.88 -15.85
C ASP A 144 -4.67 10.42 -15.44
N TYR A 145 -5.71 9.79 -15.97
CA TYR A 145 -5.99 8.38 -15.69
C TYR A 145 -4.87 7.45 -16.18
N ARG A 146 -4.32 7.68 -17.38
CA ARG A 146 -3.12 6.98 -17.87
C ARG A 146 -1.94 7.11 -16.90
N THR A 147 -1.73 8.32 -16.37
CA THR A 147 -0.66 8.58 -15.41
C THR A 147 -0.89 7.81 -14.09
N ILE A 148 -2.14 7.70 -13.65
CA ILE A 148 -2.51 6.85 -12.50
C ILE A 148 -2.14 5.39 -12.79
N ILE A 149 -2.57 4.82 -13.92
CA ILE A 149 -2.23 3.43 -14.28
C ILE A 149 -0.72 3.20 -14.33
N ALA A 150 0.04 4.08 -14.98
CA ALA A 150 1.49 3.98 -15.08
C ALA A 150 2.19 4.02 -13.72
N THR A 151 1.71 4.84 -12.79
CA THR A 151 2.34 5.03 -11.48
C THR A 151 1.86 4.06 -10.40
N GLU A 152 0.81 3.28 -10.66
CA GLU A 152 0.30 2.21 -9.80
C GLU A 152 0.85 0.83 -10.21
N GLY A 153 1.97 0.81 -10.93
CA GLY A 153 2.64 -0.42 -11.39
C GLY A 153 2.26 -0.84 -12.80
N GLY A 154 1.70 0.07 -13.61
CA GLY A 154 1.50 -0.12 -15.05
C GLY A 154 0.64 -1.33 -15.41
N GLY A 155 -0.35 -1.66 -14.57
CA GLY A 155 -1.20 -2.83 -14.74
C GLY A 155 -0.58 -4.18 -14.33
N ALA A 156 0.67 -4.19 -13.83
CA ALA A 156 1.33 -5.42 -13.38
C ALA A 156 0.98 -5.77 -11.92
N SER A 157 0.83 -4.76 -11.06
CA SER A 157 0.55 -4.96 -9.62
C SER A 157 -0.94 -4.99 -9.31
N TYR A 158 -1.76 -4.27 -10.09
CA TYR A 158 -3.20 -4.17 -9.91
C TYR A 158 -3.92 -4.39 -11.23
N GLN A 159 -5.15 -4.87 -11.13
CA GLN A 159 -6.13 -4.92 -12.20
C GLN A 159 -7.07 -3.72 -12.07
N ASP A 160 -7.39 -3.08 -13.20
CA ASP A 160 -8.45 -2.08 -13.27
C ASP A 160 -9.80 -2.78 -13.28
N VAL A 161 -10.65 -2.44 -12.30
CA VAL A 161 -11.99 -3.01 -12.14
C VAL A 161 -13.01 -1.90 -11.91
N VAL A 162 -14.23 -2.12 -12.39
CA VAL A 162 -15.32 -1.16 -12.23
C VAL A 162 -16.27 -1.60 -11.12
N VAL A 163 -16.42 -0.77 -10.09
CA VAL A 163 -17.22 -1.10 -8.90
C VAL A 163 -18.39 -0.13 -8.69
N PRO A 164 -19.51 -0.59 -8.09
CA PRO A 164 -20.59 0.31 -7.68
C PRO A 164 -20.19 1.12 -6.44
N CYS A 165 -20.33 2.45 -6.54
CA CYS A 165 -20.06 3.42 -5.49
C CYS A 165 -21.35 4.14 -5.09
N TYR A 166 -21.47 4.44 -3.80
CA TYR A 166 -22.58 5.19 -3.23
C TYR A 166 -22.05 6.49 -2.65
N ALA A 167 -22.69 7.62 -2.99
CA ALA A 167 -22.25 8.92 -2.51
C ALA A 167 -22.45 9.05 -0.99
N LEU A 168 -21.40 9.48 -0.27
CA LEU A 168 -21.54 9.83 1.14
C LEU A 168 -22.07 11.27 1.28
N PRO A 169 -22.99 11.52 2.24
CA PRO A 169 -23.38 12.88 2.60
C PRO A 169 -22.16 13.68 3.08
N ALA A 170 -22.14 14.99 2.75
CA ALA A 170 -21.09 15.87 3.25
C ALA A 170 -21.22 16.03 4.77
N GLY A 171 -20.11 15.95 5.50
CA GLY A 171 -20.12 16.03 6.96
C GLY A 171 -20.71 14.80 7.66
N ALA A 172 -20.84 13.66 6.97
CA ALA A 172 -21.25 12.41 7.60
C ALA A 172 -20.27 12.02 8.72
N LYS A 173 -20.77 11.72 9.92
CA LYS A 173 -19.94 11.30 11.06
C LYS A 173 -19.77 9.79 11.14
N THR A 174 -20.84 9.07 10.84
CA THR A 174 -20.93 7.61 10.87
C THR A 174 -21.14 7.06 9.48
N VAL A 175 -20.77 5.79 9.29
CA VAL A 175 -21.02 5.04 8.06
C VAL A 175 -22.13 4.02 8.32
N ASP A 176 -23.17 4.05 7.50
CA ASP A 176 -24.18 2.99 7.49
C ASP A 176 -23.63 1.79 6.72
N PRO A 177 -23.67 0.55 7.27
CA PRO A 177 -23.20 -0.64 6.56
C PRO A 177 -23.93 -0.91 5.23
N ILE A 178 -25.17 -0.41 5.12
CA ILE A 178 -25.98 -0.50 3.92
C ILE A 178 -26.16 0.94 3.39
N PRO A 179 -25.54 1.30 2.25
CA PRO A 179 -25.65 2.65 1.74
C PRO A 179 -27.06 2.93 1.23
N SER A 180 -27.47 4.20 1.35
CA SER A 180 -28.69 4.72 0.72
C SER A 180 -28.36 5.41 -0.61
N GLY A 181 -29.37 5.52 -1.50
CA GLY A 181 -29.25 6.20 -2.78
C GLY A 181 -28.88 5.29 -3.97
N ALA A 182 -28.86 5.90 -5.16
CA ALA A 182 -28.54 5.19 -6.40
C ALA A 182 -27.03 5.03 -6.56
N PRO A 183 -26.53 3.81 -6.86
CA PRO A 183 -25.12 3.61 -7.12
C PRO A 183 -24.71 4.21 -8.47
N PHE A 184 -23.45 4.59 -8.58
CA PHE A 184 -22.78 4.90 -9.85
C PHE A 184 -21.53 4.03 -10.00
N LYS A 185 -20.90 4.03 -11.18
CA LYS A 185 -19.72 3.19 -11.47
C LYS A 185 -18.44 4.02 -11.46
N ALA A 186 -17.40 3.49 -10.84
CA ALA A 186 -16.05 4.07 -10.89
C ALA A 186 -15.01 2.98 -11.10
N HIS A 187 -13.94 3.33 -11.81
CA HIS A 187 -12.73 2.53 -11.93
C HIS A 187 -11.97 2.53 -10.62
N THR A 188 -11.44 1.38 -10.23
CA THR A 188 -10.53 1.26 -9.10
C THR A 188 -9.49 0.19 -9.38
N LEU A 189 -8.44 0.21 -8.59
CA LEU A 189 -7.37 -0.76 -8.70
C LEU A 189 -7.57 -1.84 -7.64
N LEU A 190 -7.44 -3.09 -8.05
CA LEU A 190 -7.59 -4.23 -7.17
C LEU A 190 -6.58 -5.31 -7.59
N ARG A 191 -5.85 -5.87 -6.63
CA ARG A 191 -5.05 -7.07 -6.87
C ARG A 191 -5.81 -8.26 -6.29
N PRO A 192 -6.40 -9.14 -7.13
CA PRO A 192 -7.13 -10.29 -6.63
C PRO A 192 -6.21 -11.22 -5.87
N GLU A 193 -6.74 -11.85 -4.81
CA GLU A 193 -6.07 -12.99 -4.20
C GLU A 193 -6.11 -14.17 -5.18
N PRO A 194 -4.96 -14.77 -5.53
CA PRO A 194 -4.95 -15.92 -6.42
C PRO A 194 -5.68 -17.08 -5.76
N LYS A 195 -6.54 -17.77 -6.52
CA LYS A 195 -7.28 -18.95 -6.04
C LYS A 195 -6.34 -20.12 -5.73
N ASP A 196 -5.22 -20.22 -6.43
CA ASP A 196 -4.16 -21.23 -6.24
C ASP A 196 -2.76 -20.62 -6.35
N GLU A 197 -1.81 -21.06 -5.52
CA GLU A 197 -0.40 -20.59 -5.55
C GLU A 197 0.28 -20.78 -6.92
N SER A 198 -0.14 -21.80 -7.69
CA SER A 198 0.38 -22.11 -9.02
C SER A 198 -0.12 -21.14 -10.11
N THR A 199 -1.19 -20.40 -9.84
CA THR A 199 -1.78 -19.40 -10.77
C THR A 199 -1.29 -17.98 -10.51
N ALA A 200 -0.42 -17.77 -9.51
CA ALA A 200 0.22 -16.49 -9.22
C ALA A 200 1.33 -16.20 -10.25
N THR A 201 0.93 -15.98 -11.51
CA THR A 201 1.81 -15.55 -12.59
C THR A 201 2.38 -14.15 -12.30
N ASP A 202 1.58 -13.29 -11.65
CA ASP A 202 1.89 -11.86 -11.47
C ASP A 202 2.32 -11.49 -10.04
N GLY A 203 3.53 -11.93 -9.68
CA GLY A 203 4.24 -11.48 -8.48
C GLY A 203 4.08 -12.39 -7.24
N ILE A 204 4.49 -11.86 -6.09
CA ILE A 204 4.51 -12.59 -4.81
C ILE A 204 3.19 -12.39 -4.05
N VAL A 205 2.70 -13.45 -3.40
CA VAL A 205 1.61 -13.39 -2.43
C VAL A 205 2.16 -13.88 -1.11
N ARG A 206 1.90 -13.13 -0.03
CA ARG A 206 2.36 -13.51 1.31
C ARG A 206 1.43 -14.60 1.87
N PRO A 207 1.95 -15.57 2.64
CA PRO A 207 1.13 -16.67 3.17
C PRO A 207 -0.06 -16.22 4.02
N ASP A 208 0.14 -15.17 4.82
CA ASP A 208 -0.92 -14.50 5.57
C ASP A 208 -1.01 -13.05 5.07
N PRO A 209 -2.04 -12.71 4.26
CA PRO A 209 -2.24 -11.35 3.75
C PRO A 209 -2.46 -10.30 4.85
N SER A 210 -2.85 -10.69 6.05
CA SER A 210 -3.06 -9.77 7.18
C SER A 210 -1.83 -9.66 8.11
N TYR A 211 -0.77 -10.44 7.91
CA TYR A 211 0.37 -10.43 8.83
C TYR A 211 1.15 -9.10 8.87
N ALA A 212 1.46 -8.54 7.69
CA ALA A 212 2.37 -7.40 7.57
C ALA A 212 1.74 -6.08 8.07
N GLN A 213 2.58 -5.22 8.64
CA GLN A 213 2.22 -3.85 9.04
C GLN A 213 2.67 -2.85 7.96
N ALA A 214 1.80 -1.90 7.62
CA ALA A 214 2.14 -0.82 6.69
C ALA A 214 3.07 0.19 7.38
N SER A 215 3.93 0.88 6.62
CA SER A 215 4.85 1.87 7.19
C SER A 215 4.10 3.06 7.79
N ALA A 216 4.66 3.69 8.83
CA ALA A 216 4.11 4.93 9.40
C ALA A 216 3.96 6.04 8.33
N ARG A 217 4.96 6.15 7.43
CA ARG A 217 4.93 7.09 6.31
C ARG A 217 3.75 6.83 5.38
N TYR A 218 3.50 5.57 5.02
CA TYR A 218 2.42 5.21 4.11
C TYR A 218 1.04 5.40 4.76
N LEU A 219 0.88 4.99 6.02
CA LEU A 219 -0.36 5.24 6.76
C LEU A 219 -0.65 6.73 6.90
N ASN A 220 0.38 7.56 7.08
CA ASN A 220 0.22 9.01 7.10
C ASN A 220 -0.37 9.56 5.80
N LEU A 221 -0.01 9.02 4.62
CA LEU A 221 -0.62 9.43 3.34
C LEU A 221 -2.11 9.08 3.26
N ILE A 222 -2.53 7.99 3.89
CA ILE A 222 -3.94 7.60 3.93
C ILE A 222 -4.69 8.51 4.91
N THR A 223 -4.17 8.70 6.13
CA THR A 223 -4.84 9.52 7.14
C THR A 223 -4.87 10.99 6.75
N SER A 224 -3.79 11.56 6.21
CA SER A 224 -3.77 12.96 5.76
C SER A 224 -4.73 13.18 4.60
N GLY A 225 -4.77 12.28 3.61
CA GLY A 225 -5.73 12.36 2.52
C GLY A 225 -7.18 12.22 3.00
N ALA A 226 -7.42 11.34 3.96
CA ALA A 226 -8.74 11.18 4.57
C ALA A 226 -9.18 12.45 5.33
N GLU A 227 -8.25 13.13 6.01
CA GLU A 227 -8.49 14.44 6.65
C GLU A 227 -8.77 15.54 5.62
N GLU A 228 -7.94 15.63 4.56
CA GLU A 228 -8.10 16.58 3.45
C GLU A 228 -9.50 16.50 2.81
N HIS A 229 -10.05 15.29 2.75
CA HIS A 229 -11.36 14.98 2.19
C HIS A 229 -12.51 14.95 3.22
N GLU A 230 -12.23 15.21 4.49
CA GLU A 230 -13.24 15.17 5.56
C GLU A 230 -14.04 13.85 5.55
N LEU A 231 -13.33 12.72 5.44
CA LEU A 231 -13.94 11.38 5.54
C LEU A 231 -14.61 11.19 6.92
N PRO A 232 -15.62 10.30 7.04
CA PRO A 232 -16.39 10.17 8.27
C PRO A 232 -15.55 9.94 9.54
N GLU A 233 -15.92 10.63 10.63
CA GLU A 233 -15.22 10.59 11.93
C GLU A 233 -15.01 9.14 12.43
N GLU A 234 -16.02 8.28 12.26
CA GLU A 234 -15.95 6.86 12.60
C GLU A 234 -14.87 6.10 11.80
N TYR A 235 -14.75 6.40 10.50
CA TYR A 235 -13.74 5.79 9.64
C TYR A 235 -12.33 6.32 9.96
N MET A 236 -12.22 7.61 10.25
CA MET A 236 -10.97 8.22 10.73
C MET A 236 -10.48 7.55 12.01
N ALA A 237 -11.36 7.31 12.98
CA ALA A 237 -11.02 6.61 14.22
C ALA A 237 -10.48 5.19 13.94
N TYR A 238 -11.03 4.48 12.96
CA TYR A 238 -10.47 3.21 12.50
C TYR A 238 -9.06 3.37 11.92
N LEU A 239 -8.84 4.31 10.99
CA LEU A 239 -7.55 4.50 10.33
C LEU A 239 -6.43 4.83 11.32
N TYR A 240 -6.68 5.71 12.29
CA TYR A 240 -5.68 6.06 13.33
C TYR A 240 -5.34 4.90 14.26
N ASN A 241 -6.24 3.92 14.41
CA ASN A 241 -5.98 2.74 15.25
C ASN A 241 -5.11 1.69 14.55
N ILE A 242 -4.82 1.83 13.25
CA ILE A 242 -3.94 0.91 12.53
C ILE A 242 -2.50 1.13 13.00
N ARG A 243 -1.92 0.09 13.64
CA ARG A 243 -0.52 0.17 14.13
C ARG A 243 0.46 0.20 12.96
N PRO A 244 1.38 1.17 12.88
CA PRO A 244 2.41 1.21 11.85
C PRO A 244 3.55 0.22 12.11
N TYR A 245 4.22 -0.21 11.05
CA TYR A 245 5.50 -0.88 11.12
C TYR A 245 6.59 0.06 11.65
N THR A 246 7.36 -0.42 12.63
CA THR A 246 8.51 0.29 13.18
C THR A 246 9.69 -0.67 13.39
N ILE A 247 10.89 -0.18 13.11
CA ILE A 247 12.13 -0.91 13.41
C ILE A 247 12.51 -0.65 14.87
N THR A 248 12.51 -1.71 15.68
CA THR A 248 12.82 -1.64 17.11
C THR A 248 14.23 -2.13 17.45
N THR A 249 14.86 -2.92 16.57
CA THR A 249 16.18 -3.53 16.84
C THR A 249 17.27 -3.05 15.89
N MET A 250 18.53 -3.08 16.36
CA MET A 250 19.70 -2.79 15.51
C MET A 250 19.90 -3.84 14.40
N ARG A 251 19.47 -5.09 14.64
CA ARG A 251 19.51 -6.16 13.65
C ARG A 251 18.56 -5.88 12.48
N GLN A 252 17.35 -5.41 12.76
CA GLN A 252 16.41 -4.97 11.72
C GLN A 252 16.97 -3.76 10.96
N ARG A 253 17.65 -2.81 11.64
CA ARG A 253 18.34 -1.70 10.94
C ARG A 253 19.45 -2.19 10.00
N ALA A 254 20.22 -3.20 10.41
CA ALA A 254 21.20 -3.82 9.53
C ALA A 254 20.53 -4.51 8.32
N GLY A 255 19.43 -5.24 8.54
CA GLY A 255 18.61 -5.84 7.48
C GLY A 255 18.08 -4.79 6.49
N GLN A 256 17.56 -3.68 6.99
CA GLN A 256 17.14 -2.53 6.19
C GLN A 256 18.30 -2.00 5.33
N ALA A 257 19.48 -1.80 5.91
CA ALA A 257 20.63 -1.30 5.19
C ALA A 257 21.07 -2.25 4.05
N ILE A 258 21.03 -3.57 4.30
CA ILE A 258 21.33 -4.60 3.28
C ILE A 258 20.33 -4.52 2.12
N ILE A 259 19.02 -4.44 2.44
CA ILE A 259 17.95 -4.31 1.44
C ILE A 259 18.13 -3.04 0.61
N VAL A 260 18.30 -1.90 1.27
CA VAL A 260 18.44 -0.60 0.61
C VAL A 260 19.69 -0.55 -0.28
N ALA A 261 20.83 -1.03 0.22
CA ALA A 261 22.08 -0.96 -0.56
C ALA A 261 22.07 -1.91 -1.77
N THR A 262 21.44 -3.08 -1.64
CA THR A 262 21.57 -4.14 -2.66
C THR A 262 20.39 -4.16 -3.64
N TRP A 263 19.16 -4.01 -3.15
CA TRP A 263 17.96 -4.29 -3.93
C TRP A 263 17.27 -3.03 -4.46
N MET A 264 17.30 -1.91 -3.71
CA MET A 264 16.63 -0.68 -4.13
C MET A 264 17.19 -0.09 -5.44
N PRO A 265 18.52 -0.08 -5.73
CA PRO A 265 19.02 0.43 -7.00
C PRO A 265 18.46 -0.33 -8.21
N ILE A 266 18.32 -1.66 -8.09
CA ILE A 266 17.77 -2.52 -9.14
C ILE A 266 16.27 -2.22 -9.31
N LEU A 267 15.52 -2.12 -8.21
CA LEU A 267 14.10 -1.80 -8.26
C LEU A 267 13.84 -0.42 -8.91
N LEU A 268 14.64 0.59 -8.56
CA LEU A 268 14.53 1.92 -9.14
C LEU A 268 14.85 1.92 -10.64
N MET A 269 15.84 1.13 -11.07
CA MET A 269 16.13 0.93 -12.49
C MET A 269 14.93 0.30 -13.22
N LEU A 270 14.31 -0.76 -12.66
CA LEU A 270 13.14 -1.41 -13.25
C LEU A 270 11.94 -0.45 -13.38
N PHE A 271 11.69 0.38 -12.36
CA PHE A 271 10.66 1.42 -12.44
C PHE A 271 10.99 2.52 -13.46
N GLY A 272 12.27 2.88 -13.59
CA GLY A 272 12.74 3.77 -14.65
C GLY A 272 12.45 3.22 -16.04
N LEU A 273 12.73 1.93 -16.28
CA LEU A 273 12.37 1.26 -17.53
C LEU A 273 10.86 1.22 -17.75
N GLY A 274 10.07 1.00 -16.69
CA GLY A 274 8.61 1.04 -16.75
C GLY A 274 8.08 2.36 -17.29
N LYS A 275 8.65 3.49 -16.85
CA LYS A 275 8.27 4.82 -17.38
C LYS A 275 8.64 5.02 -18.85
N VAL A 276 9.73 4.42 -19.31
CA VAL A 276 10.20 4.54 -20.71
C VAL A 276 9.39 3.66 -21.66
N PHE A 277 8.97 2.48 -21.20
CA PHE A 277 8.29 1.48 -22.01
C PHE A 277 6.77 1.43 -21.84
N ALA A 278 6.19 2.27 -20.99
CA ALA A 278 4.74 2.35 -20.83
C ALA A 278 4.07 2.77 -22.15
N ASP A 279 2.94 2.15 -22.46
CA ASP A 279 2.15 2.45 -23.65
C ASP A 279 1.22 3.67 -23.47
N ASP A 280 0.41 3.94 -24.49
CA ASP A 280 -0.60 5.00 -24.49
C ASP A 280 -1.78 4.73 -23.55
N GLU A 281 -1.79 3.64 -22.79
CA GLU A 281 -2.71 3.38 -21.68
C GLU A 281 -1.98 3.42 -20.32
N GLY A 282 -0.66 3.65 -20.31
CA GLY A 282 0.17 3.65 -19.11
C GLY A 282 0.56 2.24 -18.66
N LYS A 283 0.27 1.21 -19.46
CA LYS A 283 0.61 -0.17 -19.14
C LYS A 283 2.04 -0.47 -19.56
N ILE A 284 2.75 -1.22 -18.73
CA ILE A 284 4.10 -1.68 -19.05
C ILE A 284 4.04 -2.97 -19.89
N PRO A 285 5.05 -3.27 -20.72
CA PRO A 285 5.08 -4.50 -21.50
C PRO A 285 5.09 -5.73 -20.60
N ALA A 286 4.38 -6.79 -21.02
CA ALA A 286 4.22 -8.01 -20.22
C ALA A 286 5.55 -8.67 -19.80
N TRP A 287 6.59 -8.58 -20.64
CA TRP A 287 7.92 -9.09 -20.31
C TRP A 287 8.55 -8.32 -19.13
N LEU A 288 8.35 -7.00 -19.06
CA LEU A 288 8.90 -6.17 -17.99
C LEU A 288 8.11 -6.38 -16.69
N ALA A 289 6.78 -6.49 -16.79
CA ALA A 289 5.93 -6.90 -15.68
C ALA A 289 6.38 -8.26 -15.09
N SER A 290 6.68 -9.23 -15.95
CA SER A 290 7.19 -10.55 -15.55
C SER A 290 8.54 -10.45 -14.83
N VAL A 291 9.46 -9.63 -15.33
CA VAL A 291 10.77 -9.39 -14.71
C VAL A 291 10.62 -8.76 -13.32
N ILE A 292 9.75 -7.76 -13.16
CA ILE A 292 9.44 -7.15 -11.86
C ILE A 292 8.83 -8.19 -10.90
N GLY A 293 7.91 -9.02 -11.39
CA GLY A 293 7.30 -10.10 -10.61
C GLY A 293 8.33 -11.12 -10.10
N VAL A 294 9.28 -11.55 -10.96
CA VAL A 294 10.38 -12.44 -10.58
C VAL A 294 11.32 -11.75 -9.58
N PHE A 295 11.68 -10.49 -9.81
CA PHE A 295 12.48 -9.70 -8.89
C PHE A 295 11.87 -9.68 -7.48
N MET A 296 10.57 -9.40 -7.37
CA MET A 296 9.86 -9.40 -6.08
C MET A 296 9.87 -10.79 -5.43
N LYS A 297 9.67 -11.87 -6.20
CA LYS A 297 9.75 -13.25 -5.69
C LYS A 297 11.14 -13.58 -5.12
N VAL A 298 12.21 -13.20 -5.82
CA VAL A 298 13.60 -13.44 -5.37
C VAL A 298 13.92 -12.60 -4.12
N LEU A 299 13.55 -11.32 -4.11
CA LEU A 299 13.72 -10.43 -2.97
C LEU A 299 13.07 -11.01 -1.69
N TRP A 300 11.81 -11.40 -1.79
CA TRP A 300 11.06 -11.97 -0.67
C TRP A 300 11.60 -13.35 -0.27
N GLY A 301 12.04 -14.17 -1.22
CA GLY A 301 12.71 -15.44 -0.94
C GLY A 301 14.03 -15.25 -0.18
N TYR A 302 14.84 -14.27 -0.57
CA TYR A 302 16.07 -13.91 0.15
C TYR A 302 15.76 -13.42 1.57
N TYR A 303 14.74 -12.58 1.72
CA TYR A 303 14.29 -12.14 3.04
C TYR A 303 13.83 -13.32 3.92
N ASP A 304 12.92 -14.17 3.45
CA ASP A 304 12.34 -15.26 4.23
C ASP A 304 13.38 -16.32 4.63
N LEU A 305 14.33 -16.61 3.73
CA LEU A 305 15.33 -17.67 3.94
C LEU A 305 16.54 -17.19 4.74
N VAL A 306 16.90 -15.91 4.63
CA VAL A 306 18.13 -15.33 5.18
C VAL A 306 17.82 -14.20 6.16
N LEU A 307 17.34 -13.06 5.67
CA LEU A 307 17.30 -11.83 6.48
C LEU A 307 16.35 -11.95 7.67
N LYS A 308 15.17 -12.54 7.52
CA LYS A 308 14.23 -12.72 8.64
C LYS A 308 14.89 -13.49 9.80
N LYS A 309 15.72 -14.49 9.48
CA LYS A 309 16.42 -15.32 10.47
C LYS A 309 17.61 -14.62 11.12
N THR A 310 18.36 -13.82 10.36
CA THR A 310 19.58 -13.16 10.86
C THR A 310 19.32 -11.77 11.44
N CYS A 311 18.42 -11.02 10.82
CA CYS A 311 18.14 -9.61 11.08
C CYS A 311 16.81 -9.38 11.82
N GLY A 312 15.97 -10.40 11.99
CA GLY A 312 14.66 -10.29 12.64
C GLY A 312 13.54 -9.91 11.66
N ASP A 313 12.33 -9.75 12.16
CA ASP A 313 11.14 -9.53 11.33
C ASP A 313 11.16 -8.18 10.59
N GLY A 314 11.00 -8.22 9.27
CA GLY A 314 10.93 -7.04 8.39
C GLY A 314 9.52 -6.70 7.92
N GLU A 315 8.52 -7.44 8.37
CA GLU A 315 7.10 -7.26 8.05
C GLU A 315 6.30 -6.70 9.23
N ARG A 316 6.78 -6.93 10.45
CA ARG A 316 6.10 -6.55 11.69
C ARG A 316 7.06 -5.99 12.73
N THR A 317 6.57 -5.06 13.54
CA THR A 317 7.27 -4.49 14.69
C THR A 317 7.54 -5.58 15.72
N ILE A 318 8.80 -5.76 16.13
CA ILE A 318 9.17 -6.73 17.18
C ILE A 318 8.89 -6.10 18.54
N GLY A 319 8.19 -6.84 19.42
CA GLY A 319 7.88 -6.41 20.78
C GLY A 319 6.60 -5.57 20.91
N ASP A 320 5.77 -5.56 19.86
CA ASP A 320 4.43 -4.93 19.84
C ASP A 320 3.34 -5.89 20.40
N ASP A 321 3.74 -6.94 21.11
CA ASP A 321 2.87 -8.06 21.42
C ASP A 321 2.44 -8.08 22.89
N GLY A 322 1.17 -7.75 23.08
CA GLY A 322 0.32 -8.46 24.03
C GLY A 322 -0.11 -9.85 23.54
N ASP A 323 0.35 -10.34 22.36
CA ASP A 323 -0.20 -11.54 21.71
C ASP A 323 0.86 -12.54 21.16
N GLU A 324 2.09 -12.54 21.71
CA GLU A 324 3.13 -13.50 21.33
C GLU A 324 3.19 -14.70 22.29
N GLU A 325 2.17 -15.55 22.27
CA GLU A 325 2.35 -16.96 22.62
C GLU A 325 1.84 -17.87 21.48
N GLY A 326 2.75 -18.24 20.56
CA GLY A 326 2.66 -19.54 19.88
C GLY A 326 2.58 -19.57 18.35
N GLY A 327 2.41 -18.44 17.65
CA GLY A 327 2.20 -18.46 16.19
C GLY A 327 3.46 -18.67 15.34
N GLY A 328 4.57 -18.00 15.70
CA GLY A 328 5.76 -17.93 14.85
C GLY A 328 6.62 -19.20 14.81
N LYS A 329 6.58 -20.03 15.87
CA LYS A 329 7.41 -21.25 15.95
C LYS A 329 6.86 -22.39 15.10
N ARG A 330 5.53 -22.55 15.06
CA ARG A 330 4.85 -23.67 14.38
C ARG A 330 5.06 -23.69 12.86
N TRP A 331 5.17 -22.51 12.25
CA TRP A 331 5.25 -22.40 10.79
C TRP A 331 6.64 -22.73 10.21
N CYS A 332 7.72 -22.47 10.95
CA CYS A 332 9.06 -22.87 10.54
C CYS A 332 9.23 -24.39 10.58
N GLU A 333 8.64 -25.06 11.58
CA GLU A 333 8.69 -26.52 11.71
C GLU A 333 7.87 -27.21 10.62
N ASP A 334 6.70 -26.70 10.26
CA ASP A 334 5.84 -27.29 9.21
C ASP A 334 6.47 -27.30 7.81
N ARG A 335 7.28 -26.27 7.46
CA ARG A 335 8.02 -26.26 6.17
C ARG A 335 9.26 -27.16 6.18
N VAL A 336 9.92 -27.33 7.32
CA VAL A 336 11.09 -28.22 7.44
C VAL A 336 10.65 -29.68 7.46
N GLY A 337 9.55 -30.00 8.15
CA GLY A 337 8.99 -31.36 8.20
C GLY A 337 8.45 -31.86 6.86
N LYS A 338 7.72 -31.01 6.11
CA LYS A 338 7.16 -31.41 4.80
C LYS A 338 8.23 -31.68 3.74
N LYS A 339 9.36 -30.95 3.74
CA LYS A 339 10.43 -31.15 2.76
C LYS A 339 11.25 -32.44 2.96
N TRP A 340 11.21 -33.05 4.14
CA TRP A 340 11.92 -34.31 4.42
C TRP A 340 11.03 -35.55 4.24
N CYS A 341 9.72 -35.44 4.47
CA CYS A 341 8.82 -36.59 4.32
C CYS A 341 8.59 -36.99 2.86
N GLU A 342 8.60 -36.05 1.91
CA GLU A 342 8.37 -36.35 0.48
C GLU A 342 9.56 -37.00 -0.25
N LYS A 343 10.75 -37.05 0.36
CA LYS A 343 11.94 -37.69 -0.23
C LYS A 343 12.28 -39.07 0.36
N GLY A 344 11.51 -39.57 1.33
CA GLY A 344 11.76 -40.85 2.01
C GLY A 344 10.90 -42.03 1.55
N LEU A 345 9.97 -41.84 0.61
CA LEU A 345 8.98 -42.85 0.21
C LEU A 345 9.03 -43.13 -1.31
N ARG A 346 10.24 -43.35 -1.82
CA ARG A 346 10.51 -44.07 -3.08
C ARG A 346 11.87 -44.76 -2.99
N LEU A 347 11.89 -45.91 -2.33
CA LEU A 347 12.80 -47.02 -2.61
C LEU A 347 12.02 -48.32 -2.43
#